data_AF-A0A2V6C681-F1
#
_entry.id   AF-A0A2V6C681-F1
#
_cell.length_a   1.000
_cell.length_b   1.000
_cell.length_c   1.000
_cell.angle_alpha   90.00
_cell.angle_beta   90.00
_cell.angle_gamma   90.00
#
_symmetry.space_group_name_H-M   'P 1'
#
loop_
_entity.id
_entity.type
_entity.pdbx_description
1 polymer ?
#
loop_
_entity_poly.entity_id
_entity_poly.type
_entity_poly.pdbx_seq_one_letter_code
_entity_poly.pdbx_strand_id
1 'polypeptide(L)'
;MPAPLPRVIHVQAIRDDVSYSLPARPLGKLRWLALFLVAFGVVFASIPATGLFRSLKSITAGKATAGDFGFAVFLVPFVVAGLVPLGLGLLVLFGRCRVEWHQKRLSVLDYVGPVRWRRRLQKSRILKLTVSSGGAKINNQPVTTGPLAELSALAAEFEAGKPRLVAIGYPRDWLEALAEDLSARVHATASTIAAPVVEVVNLDQSRPEPVDVVPKPADSQVRVEPRTDGVLLVVPPAGLRKGSKGLFGFAILWCLIVAVITIAIAAASAKNVRGKPFVGWALIGVFWLVGLSMLTGAVNMARRRAMLLVENGQLKVAQIGIFGAKRWDWNRENIASIRADTSGLEVNNVPVIELQIHPVNGKKAGFFAGRDQEELRWMASELRRALKVPATTK
;
A
#
# COMPACT_ATOMS: atom_id res chain seq x y z
N MET A 1 17.37 33.47 9.24
CA MET A 1 18.28 32.68 10.11
C MET A 1 17.74 31.26 10.15
N PRO A 2 18.58 30.21 10.08
CA PRO A 2 18.10 28.83 10.15
C PRO A 2 17.35 28.58 11.46
N ALA A 3 16.28 27.79 11.40
CA ALA A 3 15.55 27.44 12.60
C ALA A 3 16.47 26.67 13.56
N PRO A 4 16.50 26.99 14.87
CA PRO A 4 17.33 26.25 15.81
C PRO A 4 16.86 24.80 15.88
N LEU A 5 17.81 23.86 15.83
CA LEU A 5 17.49 22.44 15.97
C LEU A 5 16.79 22.18 17.33
N PRO A 6 15.69 21.39 17.35
CA PRO A 6 15.06 21.01 18.59
C PRO A 6 16.06 20.35 19.55
N ARG A 7 16.05 20.74 20.83
CA ARG A 7 16.99 20.23 21.86
C ARG A 7 16.98 18.71 22.03
N VAL A 8 15.91 18.06 21.59
CA VAL A 8 15.74 16.60 21.61
C VAL A 8 16.49 15.87 20.50
N ILE A 9 16.95 16.59 19.47
CA ILE A 9 17.82 16.05 18.42
C ILE A 9 19.26 16.27 18.87
N HIS A 10 19.97 15.18 19.17
CA HIS A 10 21.37 15.27 19.55
C HIS A 10 22.25 15.32 18.30
N VAL A 11 23.01 16.40 18.17
CA VAL A 11 23.96 16.59 17.08
C VAL A 11 25.38 16.30 17.58
N GLN A 12 26.11 15.49 16.83
CA GLN A 12 27.54 15.28 17.00
C GLN A 12 28.21 15.66 15.69
N ALA A 13 28.94 16.78 15.68
CA ALA A 13 29.74 17.21 14.54
C ALA A 13 31.21 16.98 14.84
N ILE A 14 31.91 16.26 13.97
CA ILE A 14 33.35 16.00 14.05
C ILE A 14 33.94 16.39 12.70
N ARG A 15 34.60 17.55 12.64
CA ARG A 15 35.11 18.14 11.38
C ARG A 15 33.98 18.30 10.36
N ASP A 16 34.08 17.62 9.21
CA ASP A 16 33.11 17.64 8.12
C ASP A 16 32.00 16.59 8.28
N ASP A 17 32.13 15.69 9.26
CA ASP A 17 31.16 14.64 9.53
C ASP A 17 30.13 15.12 10.57
N VAL A 18 28.86 14.78 10.34
CA VAL A 18 27.79 15.12 11.29
C VAL A 18 26.84 13.95 11.48
N SER A 19 26.44 13.73 12.72
CA SER A 19 25.46 12.74 13.13
C SER A 19 24.32 13.38 13.91
N TYR A 20 23.09 13.12 13.47
CA TYR A 20 21.85 13.55 14.13
C TYR A 20 21.18 12.33 14.71
N SER A 21 21.04 12.28 16.03
CA SER A 21 20.29 11.23 16.72
C SER A 21 18.91 11.75 17.10
N LEU A 22 17.88 11.22 16.44
CA LEU A 22 16.49 11.54 16.74
C LEU A 22 15.97 10.63 17.87
N PRO A 23 15.06 11.13 18.73
CA PRO A 23 14.48 10.33 19.80
C PRO A 23 13.50 9.27 19.23
N ALA A 24 12.86 8.50 20.11
CA ALA A 24 11.77 7.63 19.67
C ALA A 24 10.63 8.48 19.06
N ARG A 25 9.98 7.95 18.02
CA ARG A 25 8.92 8.66 17.29
C ARG A 25 7.80 9.10 18.24
N PRO A 26 7.42 10.40 18.27
CA PRO A 26 6.43 10.92 19.21
C PRO A 26 4.99 10.61 18.77
N LEU A 27 4.64 9.33 18.64
CA LEU A 27 3.33 8.87 18.17
C LEU A 27 2.20 8.99 19.23
N GLY A 28 2.45 9.68 20.35
CA GLY A 28 1.49 9.78 21.45
C GLY A 28 0.96 8.43 21.93
N LYS A 29 -0.35 8.34 22.17
CA LYS A 29 -1.05 7.09 22.54
C LYS A 29 -1.16 6.10 21.39
N LEU A 30 -1.01 6.54 20.14
CA LEU A 30 -1.12 5.68 18.97
C LEU A 30 0.00 4.62 18.93
N ARG A 31 1.13 4.86 19.60
CA ARG A 31 2.19 3.85 19.76
C ARG A 31 1.66 2.54 20.37
N TRP A 32 0.63 2.59 21.23
CA TRP A 32 0.08 1.41 21.87
C TRP A 32 -0.66 0.48 20.90
N LEU A 33 -1.13 0.98 19.74
CA LEU A 33 -1.61 0.11 18.67
C LEU A 33 -0.51 -0.82 18.14
N ALA A 34 0.76 -0.43 18.24
CA ALA A 34 1.85 -1.31 17.85
C ALA A 34 2.04 -2.50 18.81
N LEU A 35 1.50 -2.46 20.04
CA LEU A 35 1.45 -3.66 20.90
C LEU A 35 0.63 -4.76 20.25
N PHE A 36 -0.42 -4.42 19.50
CA PHE A 36 -1.17 -5.42 18.74
C PHE A 36 -0.29 -6.10 17.70
N LEU A 37 0.54 -5.35 16.95
CA LEU A 37 1.47 -5.91 15.98
C LEU A 37 2.54 -6.79 16.64
N VAL A 38 3.05 -6.38 17.82
CA VAL A 38 3.99 -7.17 18.61
C VAL A 38 3.34 -8.45 19.10
N ALA A 39 2.17 -8.37 19.74
CA ALA A 39 1.44 -9.52 20.25
C ALA A 39 1.06 -10.48 19.12
N PHE A 40 0.55 -9.97 18.01
CA PHE A 40 0.24 -10.74 16.81
C PHE A 40 1.49 -11.44 16.28
N GLY A 41 2.60 -10.71 16.09
CA GLY A 41 3.86 -11.29 15.59
C GLY A 41 4.42 -12.36 16.52
N VAL A 42 4.39 -12.15 17.84
CA VAL A 42 4.83 -13.14 18.85
C VAL A 42 3.97 -14.39 18.78
N VAL A 43 2.64 -14.26 18.86
CA VAL A 43 1.72 -15.39 18.83
C VAL A 43 1.85 -16.14 17.51
N PHE A 44 1.83 -15.42 16.39
CA PHE A 44 1.92 -15.99 15.05
C PHE A 44 3.26 -16.70 14.81
N ALA A 45 4.39 -16.15 15.25
CA ALA A 45 5.70 -16.78 15.08
C ALA A 45 5.94 -17.93 16.08
N SER A 46 5.34 -17.89 17.27
CA SER A 46 5.58 -18.89 18.32
C SER A 46 5.18 -20.32 17.94
N ILE A 47 4.03 -20.48 17.28
CA ILE A 47 3.53 -21.79 16.84
C ILE A 47 4.46 -22.44 15.80
N PRO A 48 4.78 -21.79 14.65
CA PRO A 48 5.71 -22.35 13.69
C PRO A 48 7.15 -22.42 14.24
N ALA A 49 7.58 -21.50 15.11
CA ALA A 49 8.92 -21.57 15.71
C ALA A 49 9.08 -22.79 16.64
N THR A 50 8.06 -23.10 17.46
CA THR A 50 8.10 -24.29 18.31
C THR A 50 8.05 -25.59 17.49
N GLY A 51 7.28 -25.62 16.40
CA GLY A 51 7.29 -26.72 15.44
C GLY A 51 8.68 -26.90 14.81
N LEU A 52 9.25 -25.80 14.30
CA LEU A 52 10.57 -25.78 13.68
C LEU A 52 11.66 -26.25 14.66
N PHE A 53 11.63 -25.77 15.91
CA PHE A 53 12.57 -26.19 16.94
C PHE A 53 12.47 -27.69 17.25
N ARG A 54 11.26 -28.25 17.30
CA ARG A 54 11.06 -29.69 17.51
C ARG A 54 11.61 -30.52 16.34
N SER A 55 11.33 -30.10 15.10
CA SER A 55 11.87 -30.77 13.90
C SER A 55 13.38 -30.68 13.88
N LEU A 56 13.96 -29.51 14.17
CA LEU A 56 15.40 -29.32 14.23
C LEU A 56 16.06 -30.19 15.30
N LYS A 57 15.43 -30.31 16.49
CA LYS A 57 15.88 -31.21 17.55
C LYS A 57 15.83 -32.68 17.14
N SER A 58 14.82 -33.09 16.36
CA SER A 58 14.74 -34.45 15.81
C SER A 58 15.87 -34.72 14.81
N ILE A 59 16.16 -33.74 13.95
CA ILE A 59 17.24 -33.79 12.95
C ILE A 59 18.60 -33.90 13.62
N THR A 60 18.90 -33.04 14.59
CA THR A 60 20.19 -33.06 15.29
C THR A 60 20.38 -34.29 16.15
N ALA A 61 19.30 -34.92 16.62
CA ALA A 61 19.34 -36.19 17.35
C ALA A 61 19.46 -37.43 16.45
N GLY A 62 19.51 -37.28 15.12
CA GLY A 62 19.56 -38.40 14.17
C GLY A 62 18.27 -39.22 14.09
N LYS A 63 17.16 -38.70 14.60
CA LYS A 63 15.85 -39.37 14.65
C LYS A 63 14.87 -38.82 13.61
N ALA A 64 15.32 -37.92 12.75
CA ALA A 64 14.47 -37.28 11.77
C ALA A 64 14.06 -38.22 10.65
N THR A 65 12.78 -38.14 10.32
CA THR A 65 12.19 -38.70 9.11
C THR A 65 12.29 -37.70 7.95
N ALA A 66 12.12 -38.15 6.71
CA ALA A 66 12.01 -37.24 5.56
C ALA A 66 10.90 -36.18 5.74
N GLY A 67 9.82 -36.55 6.45
CA GLY A 67 8.74 -35.64 6.81
C GLY A 67 9.19 -34.49 7.72
N ASP A 68 10.11 -34.73 8.65
CA ASP A 68 10.62 -33.70 9.56
C ASP A 68 11.42 -32.61 8.82
N PHE A 69 12.21 -33.01 7.82
CA PHE A 69 12.94 -32.06 6.96
C PHE A 69 11.97 -31.20 6.14
N GLY A 70 11.00 -31.84 5.48
CA GLY A 70 9.99 -31.13 4.68
C GLY A 70 9.17 -30.16 5.54
N PHE A 71 8.77 -30.60 6.74
CA PHE A 71 8.01 -29.77 7.68
C PHE A 71 8.83 -28.60 8.22
N ALA A 72 10.12 -28.80 8.54
CA ALA A 72 11.01 -27.73 8.97
C ALA A 72 11.13 -26.64 7.88
N VAL A 73 11.40 -27.02 6.63
CA VAL A 73 11.48 -26.08 5.50
C VAL A 73 10.17 -25.34 5.31
N PHE A 74 9.03 -26.03 5.41
CA PHE A 74 7.70 -25.44 5.28
C PHE A 74 7.41 -24.38 6.36
N LEU A 75 7.91 -24.56 7.59
CA LEU A 75 7.64 -23.63 8.70
C LEU A 75 8.47 -22.33 8.65
N VAL A 76 9.64 -22.35 8.01
CA VAL A 76 10.55 -21.19 7.96
C VAL A 76 9.87 -19.91 7.42
N PRO A 77 9.17 -19.93 6.28
CA PRO A 77 8.46 -18.75 5.77
C PRO A 77 7.46 -18.16 6.76
N PHE A 78 6.77 -18.99 7.56
CA PHE A 78 5.79 -18.52 8.55
C PHE A 78 6.48 -17.86 9.74
N VAL A 79 7.61 -18.41 10.21
CA VAL A 79 8.42 -17.75 11.24
C VAL A 79 8.88 -16.40 10.74
N VAL A 80 9.46 -16.34 9.54
CA VAL A 80 9.92 -15.08 8.92
C VAL A 80 8.76 -14.09 8.78
N ALA A 81 7.61 -14.54 8.27
CA ALA A 81 6.42 -13.71 8.11
C ALA A 81 5.90 -13.16 9.45
N GLY A 82 5.99 -13.92 10.55
CA GLY A 82 5.64 -13.47 11.90
C GLY A 82 6.62 -12.47 12.51
N LEU A 83 7.91 -12.57 12.16
CA LEU A 83 8.93 -11.62 12.60
C LEU A 83 8.77 -10.23 11.96
N VAL A 84 8.15 -10.13 10.79
CA VAL A 84 7.90 -8.84 10.11
C VAL A 84 7.01 -7.90 10.93
N PRO A 85 5.76 -8.25 11.31
CA PRO A 85 4.92 -7.38 12.13
C PRO A 85 5.49 -7.18 13.54
N LEU A 86 6.21 -8.18 14.09
CA LEU A 86 6.92 -8.03 15.36
C LEU A 86 7.99 -6.93 15.27
N GLY A 87 8.86 -7.01 14.28
CA GLY A 87 9.92 -6.02 14.03
C GLY A 87 9.35 -4.63 13.75
N LEU A 88 8.29 -4.55 12.94
CA LEU A 88 7.60 -3.29 12.67
C LEU A 88 6.98 -2.71 13.95
N GLY A 89 6.31 -3.52 14.76
CA GLY A 89 5.73 -3.09 16.03
C GLY A 89 6.79 -2.58 17.02
N LEU A 90 7.92 -3.29 17.14
CA LEU A 90 9.05 -2.86 17.96
C LEU A 90 9.68 -1.56 17.45
N LEU A 91 9.79 -1.38 16.13
CA LEU A 91 10.29 -0.16 15.52
C LEU A 91 9.33 1.03 15.71
N VAL A 92 8.02 0.78 15.77
CA VAL A 92 7.03 1.81 16.09
C VAL A 92 7.08 2.18 17.59
N LEU A 93 7.28 1.22 18.48
CA LEU A 93 7.32 1.45 19.93
C LEU A 93 8.63 2.10 20.41
N PHE A 94 9.76 1.61 19.91
CA PHE A 94 11.08 1.92 20.46
C PHE A 94 12.09 2.38 19.40
N GLY A 95 11.70 2.40 18.13
CA GLY A 95 12.60 2.73 17.03
C GLY A 95 13.11 4.15 17.13
N ARG A 96 14.43 4.28 17.05
CA ARG A 96 15.16 5.54 16.94
C ARG A 96 15.80 5.62 15.57
N CYS A 97 15.93 6.84 15.07
CA CYS A 97 16.58 7.11 13.79
C CYS A 97 17.85 7.92 14.06
N ARG A 98 18.95 7.55 13.39
CA ARG A 98 20.15 8.36 13.32
C ARG A 98 20.48 8.65 11.86
N VAL A 99 20.67 9.93 11.56
CA VAL A 99 21.06 10.41 10.22
C VAL A 99 22.52 10.80 10.29
N GLU A 100 23.35 10.25 9.41
CA GLU A 100 24.79 10.47 9.39
C GLU A 100 25.20 10.96 8.01
N TRP A 101 25.90 12.10 7.99
CA TRP A 101 26.66 12.55 6.84
C TRP A 101 28.14 12.30 7.13
N HIS A 102 28.74 11.40 6.35
CA HIS A 102 30.14 11.03 6.53
C HIS A 102 30.80 10.79 5.16
N GLN A 103 31.98 11.35 4.93
CA GLN A 103 32.73 11.21 3.66
C GLN A 103 31.87 11.46 2.41
N LYS A 104 31.16 12.59 2.38
CA LYS A 104 30.23 12.96 1.28
C LYS A 104 29.12 11.94 1.01
N ARG A 105 28.75 11.15 2.03
CA ARG A 105 27.71 10.12 1.90
C ARG A 105 26.70 10.24 3.04
N LEU A 106 25.43 10.27 2.65
CA LEU A 106 24.32 10.21 3.59
C LEU A 106 24.00 8.74 3.93
N SER A 107 23.88 8.43 5.21
CA SER A 107 23.41 7.15 5.69
C SER A 107 22.40 7.31 6.81
N VAL A 108 21.45 6.40 6.86
CA VAL A 108 20.40 6.38 7.88
C VAL A 108 20.53 5.08 8.65
N LEU A 109 20.48 5.17 9.97
CA LEU A 109 20.51 4.05 10.89
C LEU A 109 19.21 4.04 11.70
N ASP A 110 18.34 3.09 11.38
CA ASP A 110 17.16 2.79 12.19
C ASP A 110 17.55 1.70 13.19
N TYR A 111 17.23 1.88 14.48
CA TYR A 111 17.59 0.88 15.49
C TYR A 111 16.57 0.75 16.63
N VAL A 112 16.50 -0.46 17.17
CA VAL A 112 15.71 -0.84 18.35
C VAL A 112 16.61 -1.70 19.24
N GLY A 113 17.14 -1.10 20.31
CA GLY A 113 18.08 -1.79 21.20
C GLY A 113 19.31 -2.32 20.44
N PRO A 114 19.60 -3.65 20.50
CA PRO A 114 20.75 -4.24 19.82
C PRO A 114 20.56 -4.37 18.30
N VAL A 115 19.32 -4.38 17.81
CA VAL A 115 19.03 -4.54 16.39
C VAL A 115 19.21 -3.20 15.68
N ARG A 116 20.12 -3.15 14.72
CA ARG A 116 20.50 -1.96 13.98
C ARG A 116 20.40 -2.22 12.48
N TRP A 117 19.70 -1.34 11.78
CA TRP A 117 19.50 -1.42 10.34
C TRP A 117 20.04 -0.17 9.66
N ARG A 118 21.16 -0.29 8.95
CA ARG A 118 21.81 0.83 8.26
C ARG A 118 21.42 0.84 6.78
N ARG A 119 20.68 1.87 6.37
CA ARG A 119 20.38 2.20 4.98
C ARG A 119 21.43 3.19 4.48
N ARG A 120 22.38 2.71 3.67
CA ARG A 120 23.35 3.59 3.01
C ARG A 120 22.68 4.18 1.77
N LEU A 121 22.57 5.50 1.70
CA LEU A 121 22.00 6.17 0.54
C LEU A 121 23.05 6.25 -0.59
N GLN A 122 22.58 6.69 -1.76
CA GLN A 122 23.36 6.75 -3.00
C GLN A 122 24.58 7.68 -2.83
N LYS A 123 25.69 7.33 -3.49
CA LYS A 123 26.92 8.15 -3.54
C LYS A 123 26.82 9.15 -4.70
N SER A 124 25.86 10.06 -4.62
CA SER A 124 25.69 11.14 -5.59
C SER A 124 25.42 12.45 -4.85
N ARG A 125 25.61 13.57 -5.54
CA ARG A 125 25.35 14.88 -4.94
C ARG A 125 23.87 14.98 -4.54
N ILE A 126 23.63 15.42 -3.31
CA ILE A 126 22.28 15.75 -2.85
C ILE A 126 21.93 17.09 -3.47
N LEU A 127 20.87 17.11 -4.27
CA LEU A 127 20.36 18.34 -4.88
C LEU A 127 19.45 19.08 -3.90
N LYS A 128 18.56 18.31 -3.27
CA LYS A 128 17.46 18.85 -2.48
C LYS A 128 17.08 17.95 -1.32
N LEU A 129 16.75 18.58 -0.19
CA LEU A 129 16.10 17.92 0.94
C LEU A 129 14.66 18.44 1.04
N THR A 130 13.71 17.52 1.01
CA THR A 130 12.28 17.84 0.93
C THR A 130 11.57 17.26 2.15
N VAL A 131 10.90 18.12 2.92
CA VAL A 131 9.98 17.71 3.99
C VAL A 131 8.57 17.69 3.41
N SER A 132 7.95 16.52 3.45
CA SER A 132 6.57 16.32 3.00
C SER A 132 5.65 16.16 4.21
N SER A 133 4.55 16.93 4.19
CA SER A 133 3.46 16.81 5.16
C SER A 133 2.60 15.59 4.82
N GLY A 134 2.15 14.85 5.84
CA GLY A 134 1.33 13.65 5.66
C GLY A 134 2.14 12.41 5.28
N GLY A 135 3.12 12.04 6.12
CA GLY A 135 3.88 10.78 5.95
C GLY A 135 2.97 9.54 5.95
N ALA A 136 1.77 9.64 6.54
CA ALA A 136 0.70 8.67 6.39
C ALA A 136 -0.26 9.09 5.26
N LYS A 137 -0.39 8.25 4.24
CA LYS A 137 -1.41 8.34 3.19
C LYS A 137 -2.47 7.28 3.43
N ILE A 138 -3.75 7.66 3.41
CA ILE A 138 -4.88 6.72 3.34
C ILE A 138 -5.56 6.97 2.00
N ASN A 139 -5.62 5.96 1.13
CA ASN A 139 -6.18 6.08 -0.22
C ASN A 139 -5.56 7.24 -1.03
N ASN A 140 -4.23 7.41 -0.95
CA ASN A 140 -3.47 8.51 -1.58
C ASN A 140 -3.84 9.94 -1.17
N GLN A 141 -4.68 10.11 -0.14
CA GLN A 141 -4.89 11.41 0.47
C GLN A 141 -4.03 11.56 1.72
N PRO A 142 -3.38 12.72 1.91
CA PRO A 142 -2.67 13.01 3.14
C PRO A 142 -3.68 12.97 4.29
N VAL A 143 -3.30 12.32 5.39
CA VAL A 143 -4.10 12.37 6.61
C VAL A 143 -3.99 13.80 7.16
N THR A 144 -5.10 14.56 7.10
CA THR A 144 -5.14 15.98 7.52
C THR A 144 -5.65 16.17 8.95
N THR A 145 -6.14 15.11 9.60
CA THR A 145 -6.71 15.19 10.95
C THR A 145 -6.14 14.11 11.88
N GLY A 146 -5.97 14.47 13.15
CA GLY A 146 -5.51 13.57 14.21
C GLY A 146 -3.98 13.46 14.33
N PRO A 147 -3.47 12.63 15.27
CA PRO A 147 -2.05 12.58 15.64
C PRO A 147 -1.12 12.09 14.52
N LEU A 148 -1.66 11.51 13.44
CA LEU A 148 -0.88 11.14 12.25
C LEU A 148 -0.68 12.32 11.28
N ALA A 149 -1.51 13.36 11.36
CA ALA A 149 -1.44 14.53 10.49
C ALA A 149 -0.23 15.42 10.78
N GLU A 150 0.23 15.42 12.04
CA GLU A 150 1.41 16.17 12.49
C GLU A 150 2.74 15.51 12.09
N LEU A 151 2.68 14.26 11.62
CA LEU A 151 3.86 13.48 11.26
C LEU A 151 4.24 13.69 9.80
N SER A 152 5.52 13.98 9.59
CA SER A 152 6.09 14.26 8.29
C SER A 152 7.14 13.22 7.88
N ALA A 153 7.57 13.32 6.63
CA ALA A 153 8.66 12.53 6.07
C ALA A 153 9.71 13.44 5.42
N LEU A 154 10.98 13.18 5.71
CA LEU A 154 12.13 13.82 5.09
C LEU A 154 12.68 12.91 4.01
N ALA A 155 12.80 13.42 2.79
CA ALA A 155 13.40 12.73 1.65
C ALA A 155 14.60 13.52 1.11
N ALA A 156 15.60 12.79 0.59
CA ALA A 156 16.73 13.34 -0.12
C ALA A 156 16.60 13.04 -1.61
N GLU A 157 16.67 14.10 -2.42
CA GLU A 157 16.73 14.04 -3.87
C GLU A 157 18.19 14.12 -4.31
N PHE A 158 18.58 13.17 -5.15
CA PHE A 158 19.93 13.03 -5.64
C PHE A 158 19.98 13.39 -7.12
N GLU A 159 21.15 13.78 -7.61
CA GLU A 159 21.37 14.12 -9.03
C GLU A 159 20.96 13.02 -10.00
N ALA A 160 21.14 11.77 -9.59
CA ALA A 160 20.68 10.61 -10.34
C ALA A 160 19.84 9.71 -9.43
N GLY A 161 18.68 9.25 -9.93
CA GLY A 161 17.84 8.26 -9.28
C GLY A 161 16.62 8.83 -8.55
N LYS A 162 15.84 7.93 -7.95
CA LYS A 162 14.59 8.29 -7.26
C LYS A 162 14.88 8.91 -5.87
N PRO A 163 14.05 9.85 -5.40
CA PRO A 163 14.14 10.38 -4.04
C PRO A 163 14.17 9.25 -3.00
N ARG A 164 15.02 9.39 -1.97
CA ARG A 164 15.14 8.39 -0.90
C ARG A 164 14.69 8.94 0.43
N LEU A 165 13.87 8.15 1.11
CA LEU A 165 13.38 8.46 2.45
C LEU A 165 14.52 8.45 3.48
N VAL A 166 14.76 9.60 4.10
CA VAL A 166 15.75 9.82 5.15
C VAL A 166 15.13 9.51 6.52
N ALA A 167 14.04 10.17 6.87
CA ALA A 167 13.34 9.99 8.15
C ALA A 167 11.82 10.07 7.96
N ILE A 168 11.06 9.35 8.80
CA ILE A 168 9.59 9.34 8.76
C ILE A 168 9.01 9.18 10.16
N GLY A 169 7.84 9.77 10.38
CA GLY A 169 7.10 9.63 11.63
C GLY A 169 7.62 10.56 12.71
N TYR A 170 8.14 11.72 12.32
CA TYR A 170 8.59 12.78 13.21
C TYR A 170 7.78 14.06 12.96
N PRO A 171 7.68 14.95 13.96
CA PRO A 171 7.07 16.27 13.80
C PRO A 171 7.69 17.05 12.66
N ARG A 172 6.86 17.83 11.97
CA ARG A 172 7.27 18.60 10.77
C ARG A 172 8.41 19.56 11.07
N ASP A 173 8.27 20.34 12.12
CA ASP A 173 9.24 21.32 12.62
C ASP A 173 10.61 20.67 12.89
N TRP A 174 10.63 19.44 13.42
CA TRP A 174 11.89 18.71 13.65
C TRP A 174 12.58 18.33 12.36
N LEU A 175 11.81 17.87 11.37
CA LEU A 175 12.35 17.46 10.07
C LEU A 175 12.75 18.66 9.22
N GLU A 176 12.07 19.80 9.34
CA GLU A 176 12.45 21.06 8.68
C GLU A 176 13.76 21.59 9.23
N ALA A 177 13.91 21.69 10.56
CA ALA A 177 15.16 22.11 11.17
C ALA A 177 16.33 21.17 10.82
N LEU A 178 16.08 19.85 10.79
CA LEU A 178 17.06 18.86 10.35
C LEU A 178 17.44 19.03 8.87
N ALA A 179 16.45 19.29 8.00
CA ALA A 179 16.69 19.51 6.58
C ALA A 179 17.52 20.77 6.33
N GLU A 180 17.23 21.86 7.04
CA GLU A 180 17.97 23.12 6.97
C GLU A 180 19.44 22.93 7.39
N ASP A 181 19.71 22.38 8.59
CA ASP A 181 21.08 22.19 9.06
C ASP A 181 21.87 21.21 8.17
N LEU A 182 21.23 20.11 7.73
CA LEU A 182 21.86 19.17 6.81
C LEU A 182 22.11 19.79 5.43
N SER A 183 21.20 20.59 4.90
CA SER A 183 21.37 21.25 3.60
C SER A 183 22.56 22.22 3.59
N ALA A 184 22.73 22.98 4.68
CA ALA A 184 23.81 23.93 4.84
C ALA A 184 25.18 23.23 4.82
N ARG A 185 25.28 22.05 5.44
CA ARG A 185 26.52 21.25 5.51
C ARG A 185 26.84 20.49 4.23
N VAL A 186 25.82 20.15 3.45
CA VAL A 186 25.98 19.38 2.21
C VAL A 186 26.03 20.29 0.97
N HIS A 187 25.90 21.61 1.15
CA HIS A 187 25.70 22.58 0.06
C HIS A 187 24.57 22.16 -0.89
N ALA A 188 23.50 21.63 -0.30
CA ALA A 188 22.27 21.24 -0.98
C ALA A 188 21.20 22.33 -0.77
N THR A 189 20.18 22.36 -1.62
CA THR A 189 19.06 23.28 -1.42
C THR A 189 18.08 22.67 -0.42
N ALA A 190 17.90 23.28 0.76
CA ALA A 190 16.74 22.96 1.60
C ALA A 190 15.48 23.56 0.95
N SER A 191 14.45 22.74 0.77
CA SER A 191 13.15 23.22 0.34
C SER A 191 12.12 22.86 1.40
N THR A 192 11.78 23.87 2.20
CA THR A 192 10.84 23.79 3.33
C THR A 192 9.37 23.73 2.88
N ILE A 193 9.13 23.71 1.57
CA ILE A 193 7.78 23.63 1.00
C ILE A 193 7.75 22.58 -0.10
N ALA A 194 7.33 21.39 0.28
CA ALA A 194 6.34 20.68 -0.50
C ALA A 194 5.12 20.47 0.42
N ALA A 195 4.23 21.48 0.48
CA ALA A 195 2.80 21.14 0.37
C ALA A 195 2.73 20.10 -0.74
N PRO A 196 2.08 18.93 -0.53
CA PRO A 196 2.31 17.76 -1.36
C PRO A 196 2.49 18.27 -2.76
N VAL A 197 3.72 18.16 -3.26
CA VAL A 197 3.87 17.96 -4.66
C VAL A 197 3.12 16.64 -4.76
N VAL A 198 1.79 16.74 -4.98
CA VAL A 198 1.20 16.20 -6.16
C VAL A 198 2.31 16.49 -7.15
N GLU A 199 3.21 15.52 -7.25
CA GLU A 199 3.75 15.16 -8.51
C GLU A 199 2.46 14.77 -9.28
N VAL A 200 1.69 15.78 -9.69
CA VAL A 200 1.76 16.24 -11.05
C VAL A 200 3.27 16.32 -11.29
N VAL A 201 3.87 15.14 -11.49
CA VAL A 201 4.65 14.96 -12.68
C VAL A 201 3.71 15.61 -13.68
N ASN A 202 4.06 16.83 -14.07
CA ASN A 202 3.66 17.32 -15.35
C ASN A 202 4.25 16.28 -16.30
N LEU A 203 3.52 15.16 -16.41
CA LEU A 203 3.35 14.40 -17.63
C LEU A 203 2.60 15.30 -18.62
N ASP A 204 2.51 16.62 -18.41
CA ASP A 204 1.98 17.61 -19.34
C ASP A 204 3.06 18.11 -20.33
N GLN A 205 4.27 17.56 -20.31
CA GLN A 205 5.22 17.74 -21.42
C GLN A 205 5.60 16.42 -22.12
N SER A 206 4.91 15.32 -21.81
CA SER A 206 5.04 14.07 -22.58
C SER A 206 3.79 13.18 -22.59
N ARG A 207 2.63 13.64 -22.07
CA ARG A 207 1.36 13.01 -22.45
C ARG A 207 1.06 13.47 -23.87
N PRO A 208 0.88 12.55 -24.83
CA PRO A 208 0.05 12.91 -25.96
C PRO A 208 -1.28 13.40 -25.34
N GLU A 209 -1.72 14.59 -25.73
CA GLU A 209 -3.11 15.02 -25.51
C GLU A 209 -4.00 13.79 -25.74
N PRO A 210 -5.03 13.55 -24.91
CA PRO A 210 -5.95 12.45 -25.15
C PRO A 210 -6.58 12.68 -26.53
N VAL A 211 -6.00 12.03 -27.54
CA VAL A 211 -6.54 11.96 -28.89
C VAL A 211 -7.97 11.50 -28.70
N ASP A 212 -8.92 12.37 -29.06
CA ASP A 212 -10.32 12.26 -28.66
C ASP A 212 -11.08 11.08 -29.33
N VAL A 213 -10.33 10.18 -29.97
CA VAL A 213 -10.85 8.98 -30.61
C VAL A 213 -9.88 7.83 -30.35
N VAL A 214 -9.93 7.25 -29.15
CA VAL A 214 -9.36 5.92 -28.92
C VAL A 214 -10.31 4.93 -29.62
N PRO A 215 -9.89 4.19 -30.66
CA PRO A 215 -10.74 3.17 -31.25
C PRO A 215 -11.02 2.07 -30.22
N LYS A 216 -12.17 1.40 -30.33
CA LYS A 216 -12.49 0.27 -29.45
C LYS A 216 -11.39 -0.80 -29.56
N PRO A 217 -10.78 -1.24 -28.45
CA PRO A 217 -9.79 -2.32 -28.49
C PRO A 217 -10.38 -3.60 -29.07
N ALA A 218 -9.62 -4.29 -29.91
CA ALA A 218 -10.09 -5.48 -30.65
C ALA A 218 -10.52 -6.63 -29.71
N ASP A 219 -9.96 -6.72 -28.50
CA ASP A 219 -10.27 -7.73 -27.49
C ASP A 219 -11.32 -7.27 -26.46
N SER A 220 -11.88 -6.06 -26.61
CA SER A 220 -12.86 -5.53 -25.68
C SER A 220 -14.20 -6.26 -25.79
N GLN A 221 -14.61 -6.86 -24.68
CA GLN A 221 -15.91 -7.53 -24.55
C GLN A 221 -17.06 -6.59 -24.18
N VAL A 222 -16.76 -5.31 -23.93
CA VAL A 222 -17.79 -4.30 -23.64
C VAL A 222 -18.64 -4.09 -24.89
N ARG A 223 -19.96 -4.17 -24.73
CA ARG A 223 -20.92 -3.92 -25.81
C ARG A 223 -21.39 -2.48 -25.75
N VAL A 224 -21.46 -1.84 -26.91
CA VAL A 224 -22.00 -0.49 -27.08
C VAL A 224 -23.33 -0.64 -27.80
N GLU A 225 -24.40 -0.23 -27.14
CA GLU A 225 -25.73 -0.17 -27.73
C GLU A 225 -26.08 1.31 -27.95
N PRO A 226 -26.23 1.76 -29.21
CA PRO A 226 -26.74 3.09 -29.50
C PRO A 226 -28.14 3.28 -28.92
N ARG A 227 -28.41 4.46 -28.36
CA ARG A 227 -29.74 4.88 -27.90
C ARG A 227 -30.08 6.20 -28.58
N THR A 228 -31.37 6.52 -28.70
CA THR A 228 -31.86 7.71 -29.42
C THR A 228 -31.16 8.99 -28.97
N ASP A 229 -30.91 9.13 -27.66
CA ASP A 229 -30.27 10.31 -27.05
C ASP A 229 -29.02 9.96 -26.21
N GLY A 230 -28.29 8.90 -26.60
CA GLY A 230 -27.05 8.56 -25.93
C GLY A 230 -26.54 7.15 -26.21
N VAL A 231 -25.95 6.51 -25.18
CA VAL A 231 -25.25 5.24 -25.32
C VAL A 231 -25.43 4.37 -24.09
N LEU A 232 -25.62 3.06 -24.29
CA LEU A 232 -25.55 2.07 -23.24
C LEU A 232 -24.28 1.23 -23.40
N LEU A 233 -23.38 1.31 -22.42
CA LEU A 233 -22.21 0.45 -22.32
C LEU A 233 -22.54 -0.72 -21.39
N VAL A 234 -22.56 -1.94 -21.92
CA VAL A 234 -22.72 -3.17 -21.15
C VAL A 234 -21.35 -3.79 -20.91
N VAL A 235 -20.90 -3.75 -19.66
CA VAL A 235 -19.59 -4.23 -19.22
C VAL A 235 -19.74 -5.64 -18.65
N PRO A 236 -19.22 -6.69 -19.33
CA PRO A 236 -19.32 -8.06 -18.84
C PRO A 236 -18.36 -8.31 -17.68
N PRO A 237 -18.54 -9.42 -16.94
CA PRO A 237 -17.62 -9.80 -15.87
C PRO A 237 -16.20 -9.97 -16.42
N ALA A 238 -15.22 -9.43 -15.71
CA ALA A 238 -13.80 -9.57 -16.09
C ALA A 238 -13.24 -10.99 -15.84
N GLY A 239 -14.03 -11.87 -15.22
CA GLY A 239 -13.63 -13.25 -14.93
C GLY A 239 -12.62 -13.37 -13.79
N LEU A 240 -12.30 -14.61 -13.41
CA LEU A 240 -11.49 -14.90 -12.21
C LEU A 240 -10.03 -14.46 -12.35
N ARG A 241 -9.44 -14.53 -13.56
CA ARG A 241 -8.05 -14.13 -13.81
C ARG A 241 -7.87 -12.61 -13.87
N LYS A 242 -8.60 -11.91 -14.75
CA LYS A 242 -8.44 -10.45 -14.93
C LYS A 242 -9.15 -9.66 -13.83
N GLY A 243 -10.34 -10.08 -13.39
CA GLY A 243 -11.17 -9.35 -12.43
C GLY A 243 -10.73 -9.39 -10.97
N SER A 244 -9.93 -10.39 -10.55
CA SER A 244 -9.44 -10.51 -9.17
C SER A 244 -7.98 -10.11 -8.98
N LYS A 245 -7.23 -9.82 -10.07
CA LYS A 245 -5.79 -9.48 -10.04
C LYS A 245 -4.93 -10.45 -9.21
N GLY A 246 -5.27 -11.74 -9.25
CA GLY A 246 -4.55 -12.77 -8.50
C GLY A 246 -5.04 -13.00 -7.07
N LEU A 247 -5.95 -12.16 -6.54
CA LEU A 247 -6.55 -12.35 -5.22
C LEU A 247 -7.27 -13.71 -5.12
N PHE A 248 -7.91 -14.17 -6.20
CA PHE A 248 -8.54 -15.49 -6.24
C PHE A 248 -7.52 -16.63 -6.06
N GLY A 249 -6.41 -16.59 -6.80
CA GLY A 249 -5.34 -17.59 -6.68
C GLY A 249 -4.66 -17.56 -5.32
N PHE A 250 -4.40 -16.35 -4.80
CA PHE A 250 -3.89 -16.16 -3.45
C PHE A 250 -4.84 -16.72 -2.38
N ALA A 251 -6.14 -16.47 -2.50
CA ALA A 251 -7.14 -16.98 -1.56
C ALA A 251 -7.22 -18.51 -1.57
N ILE A 252 -7.11 -19.16 -2.74
CA ILE A 252 -7.03 -20.62 -2.85
C ILE A 252 -5.77 -21.14 -2.16
N LEU A 253 -4.61 -20.56 -2.47
CA LEU A 253 -3.34 -20.97 -1.86
C LEU A 253 -3.37 -20.80 -0.33
N TRP A 254 -3.91 -19.69 0.15
CA TRP A 254 -4.13 -19.43 1.57
C TRP A 254 -5.03 -20.50 2.21
N CYS A 255 -6.20 -20.78 1.61
CA CYS A 255 -7.11 -21.80 2.13
C CYS A 255 -6.47 -23.20 2.14
N LEU A 256 -5.66 -23.53 1.13
CA LEU A 256 -4.93 -24.80 1.06
C LEU A 256 -3.92 -24.91 2.21
N ILE A 257 -3.13 -23.85 2.46
CA ILE A 257 -2.20 -23.79 3.59
C ILE A 257 -2.94 -23.96 4.93
N VAL A 258 -4.02 -23.22 5.12
CA VAL A 258 -4.83 -23.28 6.35
C VAL A 258 -5.43 -24.68 6.51
N ALA A 259 -5.86 -25.34 5.43
CA ALA A 259 -6.36 -26.71 5.46
C ALA A 259 -5.28 -27.71 5.91
N VAL A 260 -4.07 -27.64 5.36
CA VAL A 260 -2.95 -28.50 5.78
C VAL A 260 -2.62 -28.31 7.26
N ILE A 261 -2.56 -27.06 7.73
CA ILE A 261 -2.34 -26.74 9.15
C ILE A 261 -3.49 -27.29 10.01
N THR A 262 -4.73 -27.14 9.57
CA THR A 262 -5.92 -27.68 10.27
C THR A 262 -5.82 -29.19 10.43
N ILE A 263 -5.45 -29.91 9.37
CA ILE A 263 -5.26 -31.38 9.41
C ILE A 263 -4.14 -31.76 10.38
N ALA A 264 -3.01 -31.05 10.35
CA ALA A 264 -1.89 -31.29 11.26
C ALA A 264 -2.29 -31.07 12.73
N ILE A 265 -3.02 -30.00 13.03
CA ILE A 265 -3.54 -29.72 14.38
C ILE A 265 -4.55 -30.79 14.81
N ALA A 266 -5.45 -31.20 13.91
CA ALA A 266 -6.43 -32.25 14.19
C ALA A 266 -5.74 -33.59 14.51
N ALA A 267 -4.76 -34.00 13.70
CA ALA A 267 -3.99 -35.22 13.89
C ALA A 267 -3.17 -35.19 15.19
N ALA A 268 -2.58 -34.04 15.55
CA ALA A 268 -1.86 -33.87 16.81
C ALA A 268 -2.81 -33.88 18.03
N SER A 269 -3.99 -33.28 17.90
CA SER A 269 -5.01 -33.24 18.96
C SER A 269 -5.60 -34.63 19.22
N ALA A 270 -5.82 -35.43 18.18
CA ALA A 270 -6.27 -36.82 18.31
C ALA A 270 -5.30 -37.70 19.11
N LYS A 271 -4.00 -37.37 19.09
CA LYS A 271 -2.95 -38.08 19.84
C LYS A 271 -2.76 -37.58 21.27
N ASN A 272 -3.24 -36.39 21.61
CA ASN A 272 -3.05 -35.74 22.92
C ASN A 272 -4.40 -35.44 23.59
N VAL A 273 -4.95 -36.42 24.31
CA VAL A 273 -6.29 -36.37 24.92
C VAL A 273 -6.41 -35.42 26.15
N ARG A 274 -5.30 -34.84 26.65
CA ARG A 274 -5.28 -34.05 27.89
C ARG A 274 -5.25 -32.52 27.75
N GLY A 275 -5.12 -31.97 26.54
CA GLY A 275 -5.13 -30.51 26.33
C GLY A 275 -6.53 -29.96 26.05
N LYS A 276 -6.81 -28.69 26.41
CA LYS A 276 -7.97 -27.94 25.89
C LYS A 276 -7.54 -27.23 24.60
N PRO A 277 -7.78 -27.78 23.39
CA PRO A 277 -7.27 -27.21 22.14
C PRO A 277 -8.05 -25.97 21.66
N PHE A 278 -8.97 -25.44 22.48
CA PHE A 278 -9.92 -24.39 22.10
C PHE A 278 -9.24 -23.16 21.49
N VAL A 279 -8.10 -22.72 22.06
CA VAL A 279 -7.36 -21.55 21.54
C VAL A 279 -6.82 -21.80 20.13
N GLY A 280 -6.32 -23.00 19.85
CA GLY A 280 -5.83 -23.38 18.52
C GLY A 280 -6.95 -23.44 17.49
N TRP A 281 -8.12 -23.98 17.87
CA TRP A 281 -9.31 -24.02 17.02
C TRP A 281 -9.94 -22.64 16.81
N ALA A 282 -9.95 -21.78 17.82
CA ALA A 282 -10.41 -20.40 17.68
C ALA A 282 -9.50 -19.62 16.70
N LEU A 283 -8.18 -19.77 16.85
CA LEU A 283 -7.21 -19.13 15.96
C LEU A 283 -7.38 -19.63 14.52
N ILE A 284 -7.42 -20.94 14.28
CA ILE A 284 -7.60 -21.48 12.93
C ILE A 284 -8.94 -21.04 12.31
N GLY A 285 -9.99 -20.90 13.11
CA GLY A 285 -11.28 -20.36 12.69
C GLY A 285 -11.18 -18.93 12.14
N VAL A 286 -10.39 -18.06 12.78
CA VAL A 286 -10.13 -16.70 12.26
C VAL A 286 -9.40 -16.75 10.91
N PHE A 287 -8.41 -17.63 10.77
CA PHE A 287 -7.65 -17.78 9.51
C PHE A 287 -8.52 -18.29 8.36
N TRP A 288 -9.43 -19.23 8.65
CA TRP A 288 -10.46 -19.69 7.71
C TRP A 288 -11.39 -18.55 7.32
N LEU A 289 -11.89 -17.77 8.29
CA LEU A 289 -12.76 -16.63 8.03
C LEU A 289 -12.09 -15.62 7.09
N VAL A 290 -10.81 -15.30 7.32
CA VAL A 290 -10.03 -14.42 6.42
C VAL A 290 -9.94 -15.03 5.03
N GLY A 291 -9.52 -16.30 4.91
CA GLY A 291 -9.38 -16.98 3.62
C GLY A 291 -10.68 -17.03 2.80
N LEU A 292 -11.78 -17.40 3.45
CA LEU A 292 -13.10 -17.47 2.84
C LEU A 292 -13.64 -16.09 2.47
N SER A 293 -13.39 -15.06 3.31
CA SER A 293 -13.77 -13.69 2.99
C SER A 293 -13.02 -13.17 1.76
N MET A 294 -11.72 -13.44 1.66
CA MET A 294 -10.90 -13.10 0.49
C MET A 294 -11.40 -13.84 -0.76
N LEU A 295 -11.71 -15.14 -0.64
CA LEU A 295 -12.21 -15.95 -1.75
C LEU A 295 -13.56 -15.43 -2.26
N THR A 296 -14.51 -15.19 -1.35
CA THR A 296 -15.83 -14.65 -1.69
C THR A 296 -15.72 -13.24 -2.28
N GLY A 297 -14.84 -12.40 -1.74
CA GLY A 297 -14.52 -11.09 -2.30
C GLY A 297 -13.99 -11.17 -3.73
N ALA A 298 -13.04 -12.08 -3.99
CA ALA A 298 -12.47 -12.32 -5.30
C ALA A 298 -13.50 -12.85 -6.30
N VAL A 299 -14.36 -13.78 -5.89
CA VAL A 299 -15.47 -14.31 -6.73
C VAL A 299 -16.49 -13.22 -7.04
N ASN A 300 -16.85 -12.42 -6.05
CA ASN A 300 -17.73 -11.29 -6.25
C ASN A 300 -17.15 -10.35 -7.30
N MET A 301 -15.89 -9.92 -7.15
CA MET A 301 -15.18 -9.07 -8.11
C MET A 301 -15.14 -9.67 -9.53
N ALA A 302 -14.85 -10.96 -9.64
CA ALA A 302 -14.78 -11.67 -10.91
C ALA A 302 -16.13 -11.76 -11.65
N ARG A 303 -17.24 -11.80 -10.91
CA ARG A 303 -18.60 -11.93 -11.45
C ARG A 303 -19.34 -10.61 -11.63
N ARG A 304 -18.78 -9.47 -11.19
CA ARG A 304 -19.47 -8.18 -11.29
C ARG A 304 -19.71 -7.79 -12.74
N ARG A 305 -20.95 -7.43 -13.05
CA ARG A 305 -21.36 -6.80 -14.31
C ARG A 305 -21.65 -5.34 -14.07
N ALA A 306 -21.56 -4.52 -15.10
CA ALA A 306 -22.07 -3.17 -15.00
C ALA A 306 -22.72 -2.70 -16.29
N MET A 307 -23.61 -1.74 -16.13
CA MET A 307 -24.27 -1.02 -17.21
C MET A 307 -24.03 0.46 -16.97
N LEU A 308 -23.56 1.17 -17.99
CA LEU A 308 -23.42 2.62 -17.97
C LEU A 308 -24.33 3.16 -19.06
N LEU A 309 -25.40 3.81 -18.65
CA LEU A 309 -26.39 4.40 -19.54
C LEU A 309 -26.20 5.91 -19.55
N VAL A 310 -26.01 6.47 -20.73
CA VAL A 310 -26.14 7.89 -20.99
C VAL A 310 -27.46 8.12 -21.72
N GLU A 311 -28.35 8.91 -21.13
CA GLU A 311 -29.66 9.24 -21.70
C GLU A 311 -30.10 10.61 -21.17
N ASN A 312 -30.63 11.48 -22.05
CA ASN A 312 -31.13 12.81 -21.68
C ASN A 312 -30.13 13.67 -20.88
N GLY A 313 -28.84 13.55 -21.19
CA GLY A 313 -27.77 14.23 -20.44
C GLY A 313 -27.57 13.72 -19.01
N GLN A 314 -28.05 12.53 -18.67
CA GLN A 314 -27.78 11.86 -17.40
C GLN A 314 -26.87 10.67 -17.61
N LEU A 315 -26.00 10.41 -16.63
CA LEU A 315 -25.17 9.21 -16.54
C LEU A 315 -25.68 8.33 -15.40
N LYS A 316 -26.26 7.18 -15.76
CA LYS A 316 -26.70 6.15 -14.82
C LYS A 316 -25.74 4.98 -14.86
N VAL A 317 -25.12 4.67 -13.73
CA VAL A 317 -24.24 3.51 -13.58
C VAL A 317 -24.92 2.49 -12.67
N ALA A 318 -25.11 1.27 -13.15
CA ALA A 318 -25.59 0.16 -12.37
C ALA A 318 -24.51 -0.93 -12.33
N GLN A 319 -23.99 -1.25 -11.15
CA GLN A 319 -23.06 -2.36 -10.94
C GLN A 319 -23.78 -3.49 -10.20
N ILE A 320 -23.83 -4.67 -10.82
CA ILE A 320 -24.51 -5.85 -10.32
C ILE A 320 -23.47 -6.87 -9.89
N GLY A 321 -23.46 -7.24 -8.61
CA GLY A 321 -22.62 -8.28 -8.05
C GLY A 321 -23.43 -9.37 -7.34
N ILE A 322 -22.76 -10.32 -6.70
CA ILE A 322 -23.43 -11.42 -5.98
C ILE A 322 -24.16 -10.96 -4.72
N PHE A 323 -23.83 -9.76 -4.21
CA PHE A 323 -24.44 -9.16 -3.01
C PHE A 323 -25.46 -8.06 -3.34
N GLY A 324 -25.94 -8.02 -4.59
CA GLY A 324 -26.92 -7.04 -5.04
C GLY A 324 -26.39 -6.03 -6.05
N ALA A 325 -27.22 -5.04 -6.35
CA ALA A 325 -26.95 -4.00 -7.32
C ALA A 325 -26.71 -2.66 -6.63
N LYS A 326 -25.64 -1.97 -7.01
CA LYS A 326 -25.39 -0.57 -6.64
C LYS A 326 -25.70 0.31 -7.85
N ARG A 327 -26.37 1.43 -7.60
CA ARG A 327 -26.76 2.39 -8.64
C ARG A 327 -26.23 3.77 -8.29
N TRP A 328 -25.79 4.47 -9.31
CA TRP A 328 -25.37 5.87 -9.23
C TRP A 328 -26.01 6.62 -10.39
N ASP A 329 -26.35 7.88 -10.14
CA ASP A 329 -26.98 8.75 -11.11
C ASP A 329 -26.33 10.14 -11.01
N TRP A 330 -25.94 10.69 -12.15
CA TRP A 330 -25.41 12.03 -12.26
C TRP A 330 -26.03 12.75 -13.44
N ASN A 331 -26.59 13.94 -13.18
CA ASN A 331 -26.82 14.90 -14.26
C ASN A 331 -25.49 15.36 -14.85
N ARG A 332 -25.50 15.62 -16.15
CA ARG A 332 -24.40 16.19 -16.90
C ARG A 332 -23.71 17.35 -16.17
N GLU A 333 -24.50 18.31 -15.68
CA GLU A 333 -24.01 19.54 -15.03
C GLU A 333 -23.23 19.26 -13.75
N ASN A 334 -23.46 18.11 -13.13
CA ASN A 334 -22.79 17.68 -11.91
C ASN A 334 -21.51 16.88 -12.18
N ILE A 335 -21.10 16.71 -13.43
CA ILE A 335 -19.88 15.98 -13.82
C ILE A 335 -18.84 16.99 -14.30
N ALA A 336 -17.73 17.11 -13.55
CA ALA A 336 -16.61 17.96 -13.91
C ALA A 336 -15.74 17.32 -15.00
N SER A 337 -15.42 16.03 -14.86
CA SER A 337 -14.64 15.29 -15.86
C SER A 337 -14.83 13.78 -15.77
N ILE A 338 -14.58 13.07 -16.86
CA ILE A 338 -14.56 11.60 -16.92
C ILE A 338 -13.22 11.16 -17.52
N ARG A 339 -12.47 10.30 -16.81
CA ARG A 339 -11.15 9.85 -17.25
C ARG A 339 -10.78 8.46 -16.75
N ALA A 340 -9.88 7.79 -17.45
CA ALA A 340 -9.23 6.58 -16.95
C ALA A 340 -7.89 6.96 -16.32
N ASP A 341 -7.75 6.74 -15.02
CA ASP A 341 -6.61 7.23 -14.24
C ASP A 341 -6.27 6.27 -13.08
N THR A 342 -5.18 6.55 -12.37
CA THR A 342 -4.73 5.74 -11.24
C THR A 342 -5.77 5.71 -10.12
N SER A 343 -6.12 4.51 -9.66
CA SER A 343 -7.05 4.26 -8.55
C SER A 343 -6.48 4.69 -7.19
N GLY A 344 -5.16 4.88 -7.12
CA GLY A 344 -4.40 5.07 -5.89
C GLY A 344 -3.96 3.76 -5.24
N LEU A 345 -4.18 2.63 -5.91
CA LEU A 345 -3.62 1.33 -5.55
C LEU A 345 -2.47 0.96 -6.49
N GLU A 346 -1.47 0.26 -5.96
CA GLU A 346 -0.37 -0.31 -6.73
C GLU A 346 -0.30 -1.82 -6.53
N VAL A 347 -0.02 -2.55 -7.61
CA VAL A 347 0.28 -3.99 -7.56
C VAL A 347 1.62 -4.20 -8.24
N ASN A 348 2.59 -4.77 -7.52
CA ASN A 348 3.97 -4.94 -8.00
C ASN A 348 4.60 -3.61 -8.49
N ASN A 349 4.35 -2.50 -7.79
CA ASN A 349 4.78 -1.15 -8.17
C ASN A 349 4.22 -0.63 -9.51
N VAL A 350 3.17 -1.27 -10.03
CA VAL A 350 2.43 -0.80 -11.21
C VAL A 350 1.10 -0.20 -10.72
N PRO A 351 0.83 1.09 -11.01
CA PRO A 351 -0.44 1.72 -10.64
C PRO A 351 -1.63 1.01 -11.29
N VAL A 352 -2.65 0.73 -10.49
CA VAL A 352 -3.89 0.15 -10.99
C VAL A 352 -4.77 1.26 -11.55
N ILE A 353 -5.08 1.19 -12.85
CA ILE A 353 -5.97 2.14 -13.54
C ILE A 353 -7.44 1.75 -13.31
N GLU A 354 -8.29 2.76 -13.21
CA GLU A 354 -9.75 2.63 -13.11
C GLU A 354 -10.45 3.73 -13.93
N LEU A 355 -11.72 3.52 -14.27
CA LEU A 355 -12.59 4.56 -14.83
C LEU A 355 -13.06 5.47 -13.70
N GLN A 356 -12.81 6.77 -13.81
CA GLN A 356 -13.16 7.75 -12.79
C GLN A 356 -14.19 8.74 -13.33
N ILE A 357 -15.25 8.92 -12.56
CA ILE A 357 -16.21 10.00 -12.70
C ILE A 357 -15.88 11.01 -11.61
N HIS A 358 -15.54 12.24 -12.01
CA HIS A 358 -15.27 13.35 -11.10
C HIS A 358 -16.49 14.27 -11.06
N PRO A 359 -17.27 14.27 -9.97
CA PRO A 359 -18.35 15.22 -9.81
C PRO A 359 -17.81 16.65 -9.68
N VAL A 360 -18.60 17.66 -10.02
CA VAL A 360 -18.31 19.07 -9.70
C VAL A 360 -18.17 19.26 -8.20
N ASN A 361 -19.11 18.66 -7.44
CA ASN A 361 -19.11 18.66 -5.99
C ASN A 361 -19.11 17.21 -5.46
N GLY A 362 -18.13 16.87 -4.62
CA GLY A 362 -18.09 15.58 -3.92
C GLY A 362 -16.84 14.74 -4.22
N LYS A 363 -16.90 13.48 -3.81
CA LYS A 363 -15.77 12.54 -3.96
C LYS A 363 -15.82 11.88 -5.34
N LYS A 364 -14.63 11.66 -5.92
CA LYS A 364 -14.48 10.87 -7.15
C LYS A 364 -15.13 9.48 -6.99
N ALA A 365 -15.77 9.01 -8.04
CA ALA A 365 -16.31 7.66 -8.12
C ALA A 365 -15.47 6.81 -9.09
N GLY A 366 -14.78 5.80 -8.55
CA GLY A 366 -13.92 4.89 -9.29
C GLY A 366 -14.62 3.58 -9.63
N PHE A 367 -14.49 3.13 -10.87
CA PHE A 367 -15.11 1.94 -11.41
C PHE A 367 -14.11 1.08 -12.17
N PHE A 368 -14.33 -0.23 -12.15
CA PHE A 368 -13.62 -1.18 -13.01
C PHE A 368 -12.09 -1.21 -12.82
N ALA A 369 -11.62 -0.91 -11.60
CA ALA A 369 -10.21 -0.99 -11.25
C ALA A 369 -9.61 -2.34 -11.66
N GLY A 370 -8.52 -2.28 -12.43
CA GLY A 370 -7.80 -3.47 -12.89
C GLY A 370 -8.29 -4.09 -14.20
N ARG A 371 -9.29 -3.51 -14.88
CA ARG A 371 -9.53 -3.83 -16.30
C ARG A 371 -8.37 -3.34 -17.18
N ASP A 372 -8.44 -3.70 -18.45
CA ASP A 372 -7.44 -3.27 -19.44
C ASP A 372 -7.40 -1.73 -19.55
N GLN A 373 -6.20 -1.16 -19.63
CA GLN A 373 -6.05 0.29 -19.61
C GLN A 373 -6.61 0.96 -20.86
N GLU A 374 -6.45 0.33 -22.02
CA GLU A 374 -6.97 0.85 -23.30
C GLU A 374 -8.49 0.75 -23.31
N GLU A 375 -9.04 -0.36 -22.82
CA GLU A 375 -10.50 -0.53 -22.65
C GLU A 375 -11.10 0.56 -21.74
N LEU A 376 -10.45 0.86 -20.61
CA LEU A 376 -10.90 1.92 -19.69
C LEU A 376 -10.81 3.31 -20.32
N ARG A 377 -9.73 3.61 -21.05
CA ARG A 377 -9.56 4.89 -21.76
C ARG A 377 -10.62 5.07 -22.83
N TRP A 378 -10.86 4.03 -23.62
CA TRP A 378 -11.91 4.02 -24.64
C TRP A 378 -13.30 4.22 -24.03
N MET A 379 -13.65 3.49 -22.96
CA MET A 379 -14.91 3.70 -22.24
C MET A 379 -15.06 5.13 -21.73
N ALA A 380 -14.00 5.73 -21.20
CA ALA A 380 -14.03 7.12 -20.76
C ALA A 380 -14.30 8.08 -21.94
N SER A 381 -13.66 7.85 -23.10
CA SER A 381 -13.91 8.64 -24.32
C SER A 381 -15.34 8.50 -24.83
N GLU A 382 -15.91 7.29 -24.82
CA GLU A 382 -17.31 7.04 -25.20
C GLU A 382 -18.29 7.84 -24.33
N LEU A 383 -18.11 7.77 -23.01
CA LEU A 383 -18.94 8.53 -22.07
C LEU A 383 -18.76 10.04 -22.23
N ARG A 384 -17.52 10.50 -22.43
CA ARG A 384 -17.23 11.92 -22.69
C ARG A 384 -17.91 12.42 -23.94
N ARG A 385 -17.89 11.66 -25.04
CA ARG A 385 -18.55 12.01 -26.29
C ARG A 385 -20.07 12.08 -26.11
N ALA A 386 -20.67 11.08 -25.47
CA ALA A 386 -22.11 11.02 -25.26
C ALA A 386 -22.62 12.15 -24.34
N LEU A 387 -21.86 12.48 -23.29
CA LEU A 387 -22.25 13.53 -22.33
C LEU A 387 -21.72 14.91 -22.72
N LYS A 388 -20.74 15.02 -23.63
CA LYS A 388 -19.96 16.22 -23.99
C LYS A 388 -19.06 16.77 -22.84
N VAL A 389 -18.41 15.90 -22.03
CA VAL A 389 -17.58 16.30 -20.83
C VAL A 389 -16.11 16.34 -21.17
N PRO A 390 -15.32 17.23 -20.53
CA PRO A 390 -13.89 17.24 -20.71
C PRO A 390 -13.21 16.05 -20.00
N ALA A 391 -12.00 15.73 -20.45
CA ALA A 391 -11.14 14.71 -19.84
C ALA A 391 -10.43 15.20 -18.56
N THR A 392 -10.30 16.52 -18.42
CA THR A 392 -9.62 17.18 -17.31
C THR A 392 -10.52 18.26 -16.71
N THR A 393 -10.41 18.42 -15.39
CA THR A 393 -11.01 19.56 -14.69
C THR A 393 -10.12 20.77 -14.96
N LYS A 394 -10.70 21.92 -15.34
CA LYS A 394 -9.97 23.19 -15.43
C LYS A 394 -9.54 23.67 -14.06
#